data_AF-A0A5E5AE37-F1
#
_entry.id   AF-A0A5E5AE37-F1
#
_cell.length_a   1.000
_cell.length_b   1.000
_cell.length_c   1.000
_cell.angle_alpha   90.00
_cell.angle_beta   90.00
_cell.angle_gamma   90.00
#
_symmetry.space_group_name_H-M   'P 1'
#
loop_
_entity.id
_entity.type
_entity.pdbx_description
1 polymer ?
#
loop_
_entity_poly.entity_id
_entity_poly.type
_entity_poly.pdbx_seq_one_letter_code
_entity_poly.pdbx_strand_id
1 'polypeptide(L)'
;MMTTSSVSHDGAAAWLDASVRQQIVELALVGAQHGLETEARTILCALPLLVPQVEARQCLQAALLIALGDTVEASACLARLTAEGEANEADESGKCAARVLQHWLDAAVASSASSHPPVSSSPEVIPFP
;
A
#
# COMPACT_ATOMS: atom_id res chain seq x y z
N MET A 1 10.82 -22.93 42.25
CA MET A 1 11.22 -22.15 41.07
C MET A 1 10.07 -22.21 40.08
N MET A 2 9.31 -21.12 39.96
CA MET A 2 8.19 -21.04 39.02
C MET A 2 8.74 -20.73 37.63
N THR A 3 8.66 -21.67 36.72
CA THR A 3 8.92 -21.42 35.30
C THR A 3 7.71 -20.67 34.75
N THR A 4 7.86 -19.35 34.58
CA THR A 4 6.90 -18.54 33.83
C THR A 4 6.99 -18.96 32.36
N SER A 5 5.99 -19.71 31.89
CA SER A 5 5.82 -20.05 30.49
C SER A 5 5.73 -18.75 29.68
N SER A 6 6.76 -18.49 28.89
CA SER A 6 6.73 -17.47 27.85
C SER A 6 5.63 -17.87 26.86
N VAL A 7 4.50 -17.15 26.88
CA VAL A 7 3.47 -17.26 25.86
C VAL A 7 4.09 -16.78 24.56
N SER A 8 4.52 -17.74 23.74
CA SER A 8 4.98 -17.50 22.39
C SER A 8 3.90 -16.77 21.62
N HIS A 9 4.24 -15.64 20.99
CA HIS A 9 3.41 -14.85 20.08
C HIS A 9 3.00 -15.62 18.79
N ASP A 10 3.11 -16.95 18.81
CA ASP A 10 3.01 -17.89 17.69
C ASP A 10 1.55 -18.33 17.45
N GLY A 11 0.67 -18.17 18.43
CA GLY A 11 -0.72 -18.65 18.35
C GLY A 11 -1.59 -17.96 17.30
N ALA A 12 -1.31 -16.70 16.97
CA ALA A 12 -2.05 -15.98 15.92
C ALA A 12 -1.58 -16.36 14.50
N ALA A 13 -0.28 -16.61 14.33
CA ALA A 13 0.28 -17.11 13.07
C ALA A 13 -0.12 -18.58 12.78
N ALA A 14 -0.49 -19.33 13.83
CA ALA A 14 -0.91 -20.73 13.75
C ALA A 14 -2.40 -20.93 13.38
N TRP A 15 -3.25 -19.89 13.39
CA TRP A 15 -4.69 -20.08 13.13
C TRP A 15 -5.08 -19.91 11.65
N LEU A 16 -4.41 -19.03 10.91
CA LEU A 16 -4.65 -18.82 9.48
C LEU A 16 -3.50 -19.45 8.68
N ASP A 17 -3.82 -20.34 7.74
CA ASP A 17 -2.82 -20.86 6.81
C ASP A 17 -2.32 -19.76 5.84
N ALA A 18 -1.24 -20.06 5.11
CA ALA A 18 -0.61 -19.10 4.21
C ALA A 18 -1.54 -18.64 3.07
N SER A 19 -2.36 -19.55 2.54
CA SER A 19 -3.28 -19.26 1.45
C SER A 19 -4.38 -18.29 1.90
N VAL A 20 -4.93 -18.48 3.10
CA VAL A 20 -5.92 -17.57 3.68
C VAL A 20 -5.33 -16.19 3.94
N ARG A 21 -4.10 -16.12 4.48
CA ARG A 21 -3.42 -14.82 4.67
C ARG A 21 -3.19 -14.10 3.35
N GLN A 22 -2.79 -14.82 2.30
CA GLN A 22 -2.64 -14.25 0.96
C GLN A 22 -3.98 -13.69 0.43
N GLN A 23 -5.06 -14.47 0.53
CA GLN A 23 -6.39 -14.03 0.09
C GLN A 23 -6.88 -12.77 0.81
N ILE A 24 -6.59 -12.65 2.12
CA ILE A 24 -6.94 -11.43 2.88
C ILE A 24 -6.19 -10.21 2.33
N VAL A 25 -4.90 -10.35 1.99
CA VAL A 25 -4.12 -9.24 1.43
C VAL A 25 -4.60 -8.87 0.01
N GLU A 26 -4.89 -9.87 -0.82
CA GLU A 26 -5.46 -9.65 -2.15
C GLU A 26 -6.82 -8.93 -2.07
N LEU A 27 -7.66 -9.33 -1.12
CA LEU A 27 -8.95 -8.67 -0.86
C LEU A 27 -8.76 -7.21 -0.44
N ALA A 28 -7.72 -6.86 0.32
CA ALA A 28 -7.43 -5.48 0.67
C ALA A 28 -7.05 -4.64 -0.54
N LEU A 29 -6.22 -5.17 -1.44
CA LEU A 29 -5.81 -4.46 -2.67
C LEU A 29 -7.01 -4.20 -3.58
N VAL A 30 -7.83 -5.23 -3.80
CA VAL A 30 -9.06 -5.10 -4.60
C VAL A 30 -10.05 -4.17 -3.88
N GLY A 31 -10.26 -4.35 -2.58
CA GLY A 31 -11.18 -3.56 -1.77
C GLY A 31 -10.86 -2.07 -1.78
N ALA A 32 -9.57 -1.71 -1.63
CA ALA A 32 -9.13 -0.31 -1.70
C ALA A 32 -9.55 0.37 -3.02
N GLN A 33 -9.39 -0.33 -4.15
CA GLN A 33 -9.76 0.16 -5.47
C GLN A 33 -11.28 0.25 -5.70
N HIS A 34 -12.08 -0.46 -4.90
CA HIS A 34 -13.54 -0.51 -5.01
C HIS A 34 -14.25 0.29 -3.90
N GLY A 35 -13.53 1.14 -3.17
CA GLY A 35 -14.10 2.04 -2.15
C GLY A 35 -14.29 1.41 -0.77
N LEU A 36 -13.74 0.22 -0.51
CA LEU A 36 -13.72 -0.42 0.82
C LEU A 36 -12.49 0.04 1.63
N GLU A 37 -12.38 1.36 1.81
CA GLU A 37 -11.20 1.99 2.41
C GLU A 37 -10.99 1.54 3.86
N THR A 38 -12.07 1.41 4.63
CA THR A 38 -11.99 1.05 6.06
C THR A 38 -11.47 -0.37 6.25
N GLU A 39 -11.96 -1.31 5.45
CA GLU A 39 -11.55 -2.70 5.44
C GLU A 39 -10.09 -2.84 4.98
N ALA A 40 -9.73 -2.16 3.89
CA ALA A 40 -8.37 -2.15 3.38
C ALA A 40 -7.37 -1.55 4.38
N ARG A 41 -7.71 -0.45 5.06
CA ARG A 41 -6.88 0.14 6.14
C ARG A 41 -6.76 -0.78 7.35
N THR A 42 -7.82 -1.51 7.70
CA THR A 42 -7.77 -2.50 8.77
C THR A 42 -6.77 -3.62 8.44
N ILE A 43 -6.78 -4.10 7.20
CA ILE A 43 -5.85 -5.14 6.74
C ILE A 43 -4.42 -4.58 6.62
N LEU A 44 -4.24 -3.33 6.19
CA LEU A 44 -2.95 -2.64 6.17
C LEU A 44 -2.28 -2.68 7.54
N CYS A 45 -3.01 -2.35 8.61
CA CYS A 45 -2.51 -2.43 9.98
C CYS A 45 -2.16 -3.86 10.43
N ALA A 46 -2.84 -4.87 9.86
CA ALA A 46 -2.61 -6.28 10.17
C ALA A 46 -1.51 -6.93 9.32
N LEU A 47 -0.94 -6.24 8.32
CA LEU A 47 0.08 -6.80 7.42
C LEU A 47 1.27 -7.49 8.14
N PRO A 48 1.80 -6.99 9.27
CA PRO A 48 2.87 -7.69 10.01
C PRO A 48 2.52 -9.11 10.45
N LEU A 49 1.23 -9.37 10.70
CA LEU A 49 0.73 -10.69 11.11
C LEU A 49 0.38 -11.56 9.89
N LEU A 50 0.00 -10.93 8.76
CA LEU A 50 -0.41 -11.63 7.54
C LEU A 50 0.79 -12.05 6.68
N VAL A 51 1.84 -11.22 6.66
CA VAL A 51 3.01 -11.37 5.80
C VAL A 51 4.29 -11.37 6.65
N PRO A 52 4.80 -12.56 7.04
CA PRO A 52 6.00 -12.66 7.88
C PRO A 52 7.26 -12.14 7.19
N GLN A 53 7.37 -12.35 5.88
CA GLN A 53 8.51 -11.91 5.06
C GLN A 53 8.56 -10.38 4.99
N VAL A 54 9.66 -9.80 5.48
CA VAL A 54 9.81 -8.34 5.65
C VAL A 54 9.72 -7.60 4.31
N GLU A 55 10.47 -8.04 3.31
CA GLU A 55 10.53 -7.42 1.98
C GLU A 55 9.16 -7.47 1.28
N ALA A 56 8.53 -8.66 1.27
CA ALA A 56 7.19 -8.84 0.70
C ALA A 56 6.17 -7.94 1.42
N ARG A 57 6.23 -7.86 2.75
CA ARG A 57 5.35 -7.00 3.55
C ARG A 57 5.51 -5.53 3.20
N GLN A 58 6.74 -5.05 3.07
CA GLN A 58 7.01 -3.65 2.71
C GLN A 58 6.51 -3.33 1.29
N CYS A 59 6.72 -4.24 0.33
CA CYS A 59 6.18 -4.10 -1.02
C CYS A 59 4.64 -4.03 -1.00
N LEU A 60 3.99 -4.92 -0.25
CA LEU A 60 2.54 -4.95 -0.12
C LEU A 60 1.98 -3.74 0.63
N GLN A 61 2.71 -3.22 1.63
CA GLN A 61 2.37 -1.97 2.30
C GLN A 61 2.38 -0.80 1.31
N ALA A 62 3.43 -0.65 0.50
CA ALA A 62 3.49 0.39 -0.52
C ALA A 62 2.37 0.24 -1.55
N ALA A 63 2.14 -0.98 -2.06
CA ALA A 63 1.07 -1.26 -3.02
C ALA A 63 -0.32 -0.88 -2.48
N LEU A 64 -0.60 -1.21 -1.22
CA LEU A 64 -1.89 -0.94 -0.59
C LEU A 64 -2.07 0.56 -0.30
N LEU A 65 -1.02 1.26 0.12
CA LEU A 65 -1.05 2.73 0.26
C LEU A 65 -1.32 3.43 -1.08
N ILE A 66 -0.72 2.96 -2.19
CA ILE A 66 -1.02 3.46 -3.53
C ILE A 66 -2.50 3.22 -3.87
N ALA A 67 -3.01 2.01 -3.63
CA ALA A 67 -4.40 1.65 -3.90
C ALA A 67 -5.40 2.47 -3.07
N LEU A 68 -5.03 2.88 -1.85
CA LEU A 68 -5.80 3.76 -0.97
C LEU A 68 -5.69 5.24 -1.33
N GLY A 69 -4.79 5.62 -2.24
CA GLY A 69 -4.52 7.01 -2.61
C GLY A 69 -3.58 7.75 -1.65
N ASP A 70 -3.00 7.08 -0.67
CA ASP A 70 -2.05 7.63 0.30
C ASP A 70 -0.64 7.78 -0.31
N THR A 71 -0.55 8.55 -1.39
CA THR A 71 0.65 8.69 -2.24
C THR A 71 1.89 9.17 -1.48
N VAL A 72 1.71 10.04 -0.47
CA VAL A 72 2.81 10.53 0.38
C VAL A 72 3.41 9.40 1.21
N GLU A 73 2.57 8.61 1.89
CA GLU A 73 3.06 7.48 2.70
C GLU A 73 3.64 6.37 1.82
N ALA A 74 3.04 6.12 0.66
CA ALA A 74 3.58 5.19 -0.33
C ALA A 74 4.99 5.60 -0.78
N SER A 75 5.21 6.89 -1.07
CA SER A 75 6.53 7.40 -1.48
C SER A 75 7.58 7.20 -0.38
N ALA A 76 7.23 7.48 0.88
CA ALA A 76 8.13 7.27 2.02
C ALA A 76 8.44 5.78 2.22
N CYS A 77 7.45 4.90 1.99
CA CYS A 77 7.64 3.45 2.05
C CYS A 77 8.60 2.95 0.96
N LEU A 78 8.47 3.44 -0.27
CA LEU A 78 9.36 3.09 -1.40
C LEU A 78 10.79 3.62 -1.20
N ALA A 79 10.95 4.82 -0.66
CA ALA A 79 12.26 5.37 -0.33
C ALA A 79 13.01 4.49 0.69
N ARG A 80 12.31 4.02 1.73
CA ARG A 80 12.86 3.08 2.70
C ARG A 80 13.24 1.73 2.08
N LEU A 81 12.35 1.16 1.27
CA LEU A 81 12.61 -0.08 0.52
C LEU A 81 13.88 0.00 -0.32
N THR A 82 14.07 1.14 -1.01
CA THR A 82 15.24 1.36 -1.86
C THR A 82 16.51 1.52 -1.04
N ALA A 83 16.47 2.30 0.05
CA ALA A 83 17.61 2.48 0.95
C ALA A 83 18.02 1.17 1.66
N GLU A 84 17.07 0.33 2.02
CA GLU A 84 17.32 -0.99 2.62
C GLU A 84 17.85 -1.99 1.56
N GLY A 85 17.37 -1.92 0.32
CA GLY A 85 17.81 -2.78 -0.79
C GLY A 85 19.20 -2.44 -1.35
N GLU A 86 19.62 -1.18 -1.29
CA GLU A 86 21.01 -0.78 -1.66
C GLU A 86 22.06 -1.37 -0.71
N ALA A 87 21.69 -1.72 0.53
CA ALA A 87 22.57 -2.39 1.47
C ALA A 87 22.77 -3.89 1.15
N ASN A 88 21.91 -4.48 0.30
CA ASN A 88 21.91 -5.89 -0.01
C ASN A 88 21.91 -6.09 -1.55
N GLU A 89 23.09 -5.99 -2.17
CA GLU A 89 23.23 -6.00 -3.63
C GLU A 89 22.66 -7.25 -4.33
N ALA A 90 22.42 -8.34 -3.59
CA ALA A 90 21.91 -9.60 -4.12
C ALA A 90 20.38 -9.66 -4.33
N ASP A 91 19.59 -8.69 -3.84
CA ASP A 91 18.13 -8.73 -3.99
C ASP A 91 17.64 -7.98 -5.25
N GLU A 92 17.80 -8.62 -6.40
CA GLU A 92 17.27 -8.10 -7.68
C GLU A 92 15.74 -8.15 -7.77
N SER A 93 15.09 -9.05 -7.02
CA SER A 93 13.64 -9.20 -7.05
C SER A 93 12.95 -8.05 -6.33
N GLY A 94 13.44 -7.65 -5.15
CA GLY A 94 12.94 -6.49 -4.42
C GLY A 94 13.10 -5.19 -5.21
N LYS A 95 14.24 -5.00 -5.90
CA LYS A 95 14.46 -3.86 -6.81
C LYS A 95 13.46 -3.83 -7.97
N CYS A 96 13.16 -4.98 -8.58
CA CYS A 96 12.15 -5.07 -9.64
C CYS A 96 10.75 -4.69 -9.13
N ALA A 97 10.35 -5.19 -7.95
CA ALA A 97 9.09 -4.85 -7.34
C ALA A 97 8.99 -3.35 -7.02
N ALA A 98 10.02 -2.76 -6.42
CA ALA A 98 10.07 -1.33 -6.10
C ALA A 98 9.90 -0.46 -7.35
N ARG A 99 10.53 -0.82 -8.49
CA ARG A 99 10.39 -0.11 -9.76
C ARG A 99 8.96 -0.16 -10.32
N VAL A 100 8.30 -1.32 -10.22
CA VAL A 100 6.90 -1.46 -10.65
C VAL A 100 5.99 -0.59 -9.78
N LEU A 101 6.20 -0.62 -8.46
CA LEU A 101 5.42 0.17 -7.51
C LEU A 101 5.65 1.68 -7.67
N GLN A 102 6.87 2.11 -8.00
CA GLN A 102 7.14 3.50 -8.34
C GLN A 102 6.34 3.95 -9.56
N HIS A 103 6.28 3.12 -10.61
CA HIS A 103 5.47 3.43 -11.79
C HIS A 103 3.97 3.52 -11.47
N TRP A 104 3.47 2.64 -10.59
CA TRP A 104 2.08 2.72 -10.13
C TRP A 104 1.80 4.00 -9.32
N LEU A 105 2.73 4.40 -8.45
CA LEU A 105 2.62 5.64 -7.69
C LEU A 105 2.57 6.87 -8.62
N ASP A 106 3.46 6.92 -9.62
CA ASP A 106 3.49 8.01 -10.60
C ASP A 106 2.16 8.11 -11.36
N ALA A 107 1.59 6.97 -11.76
CA ALA A 107 0.28 6.91 -12.42
C ALA A 107 -0.88 7.34 -11.52
N ALA A 108 -0.85 6.99 -10.23
CA ALA A 108 -1.85 7.40 -9.24
C ALA A 108 -1.82 8.91 -8.97
N VAL A 109 -0.62 9.49 -8.87
CA VAL A 109 -0.41 10.94 -8.73
C VAL A 109 -0.93 11.69 -9.97
N ALA A 110 -0.61 11.20 -11.18
CA ALA A 110 -1.08 11.79 -12.43
C ALA A 110 -2.62 11.76 -12.56
N SER A 111 -3.26 10.66 -12.17
CA SER A 111 -4.72 10.53 -12.22
C SER A 111 -5.43 11.48 -11.26
N SER A 112 -4.85 11.70 -10.06
CA SER A 112 -5.39 12.63 -9.07
C SER A 112 -5.32 14.08 -9.55
N ALA A 113 -4.25 14.46 -10.24
CA ALA A 113 -4.08 15.82 -10.79
C ALA A 113 -5.07 16.13 -11.94
N SER A 114 -5.50 15.13 -12.71
CA SER A 114 -6.40 15.30 -13.86
C SER A 114 -7.87 15.53 -13.48
N SER A 115 -8.24 15.36 -12.21
CA SER A 115 -9.64 15.46 -11.75
C SER A 115 -10.10 16.89 -11.42
N HIS A 116 -9.24 17.90 -11.63
CA HIS A 116 -9.65 19.31 -11.58
C HIS A 116 -10.18 19.77 -12.95
N PRO A 117 -11.50 20.01 -13.13
CA PRO A 117 -11.96 20.72 -14.31
C PRO A 117 -11.43 22.17 -14.26
N PRO A 118 -11.02 22.78 -15.39
CA PRO A 118 -10.80 24.22 -15.42
C PRO A 118 -12.14 24.89 -15.07
N VAL A 119 -12.15 25.61 -13.95
CA VAL A 119 -13.30 26.40 -13.52
C VAL A 119 -13.67 27.34 -14.65
N SER A 120 -14.89 27.14 -15.16
CA SER A 120 -15.55 27.96 -16.17
C SER A 120 -15.56 29.43 -15.69
N SER A 121 -14.79 30.27 -16.36
CA SER A 121 -14.93 31.72 -16.24
C SER A 121 -16.31 32.13 -16.78
N SER A 122 -17.01 32.90 -15.94
CA SER A 122 -18.36 33.49 -16.00
C SER A 122 -18.96 33.86 -17.37
N PRO A 123 -20.30 33.95 -17.46
CA PRO A 123 -21.01 34.29 -18.69
C PRO A 123 -20.81 35.77 -19.04
N GLU A 124 -20.40 36.03 -20.28
CA GLU A 124 -20.35 37.36 -20.86
C GLU A 124 -21.78 37.81 -21.22
N VAL A 125 -22.36 38.68 -20.39
CA VAL A 125 -23.64 39.33 -20.68
C VAL A 125 -23.38 40.43 -21.72
N ILE A 126 -23.76 40.17 -22.96
CA ILE A 126 -23.68 41.12 -24.08
C ILE A 126 -24.82 42.14 -23.94
N PRO A 127 -24.56 43.47 -23.93
CA PRO A 127 -25.63 44.47 -23.98
C PRO A 127 -26.14 44.64 -25.43
N PHE A 128 -27.46 44.63 -25.59
CA PHE A 128 -28.16 44.90 -26.85
C PHE A 128 -28.16 46.41 -27.21
N PRO A 129 -28.17 46.77 -28.51
CA PRO A 129 -28.60 48.09 -28.99
C PRO A 129 -30.14 48.20 -29.08
#